data_AF-A0A7S4PHS6-F1
#
_entry.id   AF-A0A7S4PHS6-F1
#
_cell.length_a   1.000
_cell.length_b   1.000
_cell.length_c   1.000
_cell.angle_alpha   90.00
_cell.angle_beta   90.00
_cell.angle_gamma   90.00
#
_symmetry.space_group_name_H-M   'P 1'
#
loop_
_entity.id
_entity.type
_entity.pdbx_description
1 polymer ?
#
loop_
_entity_poly.entity_id
_entity_poly.type
_entity_poly.pdbx_seq_one_letter_code
_entity_poly.pdbx_strand_id
1 'polypeptide(L)'
;WCVTATPVKRSEEDLYGLLLFLQSDPLSNRFLWRSVMKISRNSLLPFFQRIMWRSTKKQVVDEIGLPKQETLLSFLRFSAIEAYHYKRLQEQLSHSNLKHINQIYEGAFAETEVTQYDLRRFLTFLAPLRQVCVHPQLSKKSGIQSLQKQTLSMDELLLQHVVQSELECEEAQRKLIFSLNWLAGITALKDQNPEAIRIYLRASKFFGEDIDKKEKREKAREGEEVFPVDMMQKI
;
A
#
# COMPACT_ATOMS: atom_id res chain seq x y z
N TRP A 1 2.11 -37.72 22.53
CA TRP A 1 2.06 -36.41 23.20
C TRP A 1 2.43 -35.33 22.20
N CYS A 2 1.69 -34.22 22.16
CA CYS A 2 1.99 -33.05 21.34
C CYS A 2 2.21 -31.84 22.25
N VAL A 3 3.30 -31.11 22.04
CA VAL A 3 3.63 -29.90 22.80
C VAL A 3 3.64 -28.73 21.82
N THR A 4 2.75 -27.77 22.03
CA THR A 4 2.66 -26.56 21.21
C THR A 4 2.23 -25.37 22.06
N ALA A 5 2.89 -24.24 21.86
CA ALA A 5 2.52 -22.99 22.53
C ALA A 5 1.23 -22.37 21.93
N THR A 6 0.93 -22.66 20.67
CA THR A 6 -0.22 -22.11 19.94
C THR A 6 -0.86 -23.20 19.07
N PRO A 7 -1.85 -23.95 19.59
CA PRO A 7 -2.48 -25.05 18.86
C PRO A 7 -3.36 -24.60 17.67
N VAL A 8 -3.74 -23.33 17.62
CA VAL A 8 -4.51 -22.73 16.52
C VAL A 8 -3.73 -21.51 16.01
N LYS A 9 -3.34 -21.51 14.73
CA LYS A 9 -2.62 -20.40 14.10
C LYS A 9 -3.39 -19.77 12.94
N ARG A 10 -3.87 -20.59 12.01
CA ARG A 10 -4.46 -20.12 10.75
C ARG A 10 -5.91 -20.52 10.61
N SER A 11 -6.26 -21.73 11.02
CA SER A 11 -7.64 -22.21 10.94
C SER A 11 -7.92 -23.33 11.94
N GLU A 12 -9.19 -23.67 12.07
CA GLU A 12 -9.66 -24.81 12.86
C GLU A 12 -9.08 -26.15 12.38
N GLU A 13 -8.57 -26.20 11.14
CA GLU A 13 -7.89 -27.39 10.60
C GLU A 13 -6.58 -27.71 11.32
N ASP A 14 -5.97 -26.71 11.96
CA ASP A 14 -4.78 -26.92 12.79
C ASP A 14 -5.09 -27.89 13.95
N LEU A 15 -6.30 -27.78 14.53
CA LEU A 15 -6.75 -28.70 15.59
C LEU A 15 -6.99 -30.11 15.06
N TYR A 16 -7.57 -30.25 13.86
CA TYR A 16 -7.75 -31.55 13.24
C TYR A 16 -6.41 -32.26 13.01
N GLY A 17 -5.38 -31.53 12.57
CA GLY A 17 -4.03 -32.08 12.42
C GLY A 17 -3.49 -32.66 13.74
N LEU A 18 -3.76 -31.99 14.86
CA LEU A 18 -3.39 -32.49 16.20
C LEU A 18 -4.19 -33.75 16.59
N LEU A 19 -5.49 -33.78 16.32
CA LEU A 19 -6.36 -34.93 16.62
C LEU A 19 -6.01 -36.16 15.77
N LEU A 20 -5.61 -35.95 14.52
CA LEU A 20 -5.13 -37.00 13.64
C LEU A 20 -3.80 -37.59 14.15
N PHE A 21 -2.87 -36.73 14.58
CA PHE A 21 -1.60 -37.15 15.18
C PHE A 21 -1.80 -37.94 16.48
N LEU A 22 -2.74 -37.51 17.32
CA LEU A 22 -3.06 -38.18 18.58
C LEU A 22 -3.92 -39.43 18.43
N GLN A 23 -4.38 -39.76 17.21
CA GLN A 23 -5.30 -40.87 16.92
C GLN A 23 -6.53 -40.86 17.85
N SER A 24 -7.06 -39.68 18.12
CA SER A 24 -8.23 -39.50 18.96
C SER A 24 -9.54 -39.84 18.24
N ASP A 25 -9.87 -41.14 18.20
CA ASP A 25 -11.16 -41.60 17.68
C ASP A 25 -12.34 -41.09 18.54
N PRO A 26 -13.48 -40.73 17.93
CA PRO A 26 -13.81 -40.81 16.49
C PRO A 26 -13.46 -39.53 15.70
N LEU A 27 -12.92 -38.50 16.35
CA LEU A 27 -12.67 -37.18 15.75
C LEU A 27 -11.46 -37.14 14.81
N SER A 28 -10.62 -38.18 14.82
CA SER A 28 -9.61 -38.44 13.80
C SER A 28 -10.20 -38.70 12.42
N ASN A 29 -11.49 -39.05 12.33
CA ASN A 29 -12.20 -39.15 11.06
C ASN A 29 -12.58 -37.76 10.51
N ARG A 30 -12.06 -37.45 9.32
CA ARG A 30 -12.28 -36.18 8.62
C ARG A 30 -13.76 -35.82 8.44
N PHE A 31 -14.61 -36.81 8.15
CA PHE A 31 -16.03 -36.59 7.93
C PHE A 31 -16.72 -36.18 9.24
N LEU A 32 -16.45 -36.90 10.32
CA LEU A 32 -17.02 -36.60 11.64
C LEU A 32 -16.55 -35.24 12.16
N TRP A 33 -15.25 -34.94 12.03
CA TRP A 33 -14.72 -33.62 12.36
C TRP A 33 -15.47 -32.49 11.67
N ARG A 34 -15.62 -32.56 10.34
CA ARG A 34 -16.33 -31.53 9.56
C ARG A 34 -17.81 -31.44 9.94
N SER A 35 -18.46 -32.57 10.20
CA SER A 35 -19.86 -32.60 10.62
C SER A 35 -20.05 -31.91 11.97
N VAL A 36 -19.20 -32.21 12.96
CA VAL A 36 -19.28 -31.59 14.29
C VAL A 36 -18.97 -30.10 14.23
N MET A 37 -17.95 -29.69 13.46
CA MET A 37 -17.59 -28.27 13.28
C MET A 37 -18.68 -27.43 12.62
N LYS A 38 -19.53 -28.04 11.78
CA LYS A 38 -20.70 -27.38 11.17
C LYS A 38 -21.88 -27.25 12.14
N ILE A 39 -22.08 -28.21 13.03
CA ILE A 39 -23.23 -28.26 13.93
C ILE A 39 -22.99 -27.37 15.16
N SER A 40 -21.87 -27.57 15.87
CA SER A 40 -21.56 -26.80 17.07
C SER A 40 -20.09 -26.93 17.45
N ARG A 41 -19.36 -25.82 17.33
CA ARG A 41 -17.96 -25.72 17.78
C ARG A 41 -17.83 -25.87 19.29
N ASN A 42 -18.84 -25.44 20.03
CA ASN A 42 -18.84 -25.47 21.49
C ASN A 42 -18.99 -26.90 22.03
N SER A 43 -19.56 -27.82 21.25
CA SER A 43 -19.70 -29.22 21.65
C SER A 43 -18.36 -29.94 21.82
N LEU A 44 -17.28 -29.43 21.20
CA LEU A 44 -15.94 -29.99 21.29
C LEU A 44 -15.17 -29.51 22.53
N LEU A 45 -15.64 -28.48 23.24
CA LEU A 45 -14.93 -27.93 24.40
C LEU A 45 -14.70 -28.97 25.51
N PRO A 46 -15.70 -29.76 25.95
CA PRO A 46 -15.49 -30.77 27.00
C PRO A 46 -14.50 -31.86 26.58
N PHE A 47 -14.44 -32.17 25.29
CA PHE A 47 -13.48 -33.13 24.75
C PHE A 47 -12.06 -32.55 24.81
N PHE A 48 -11.84 -31.33 24.31
CA PHE A 48 -10.53 -30.68 24.36
C PHE A 48 -10.04 -30.46 25.79
N GLN A 49 -10.92 -30.19 26.75
CA GLN A 49 -10.55 -30.07 28.17
C GLN A 49 -9.97 -31.36 28.77
N ARG A 50 -10.30 -32.54 28.20
CA ARG A 50 -9.78 -33.83 28.68
C ARG A 50 -8.41 -34.17 28.09
N ILE A 51 -8.16 -33.75 26.85
CA ILE A 51 -6.94 -34.13 26.10
C ILE A 51 -5.89 -33.02 26.03
N MET A 52 -6.26 -31.78 26.32
CA MET A 52 -5.39 -30.61 26.22
C MET A 52 -5.22 -29.96 27.57
N TRP A 53 -3.96 -29.75 27.94
CA TRP A 53 -3.58 -28.92 29.08
C TRP A 53 -2.96 -27.61 28.58
N ARG A 54 -3.41 -26.47 29.09
CA ARG A 54 -2.85 -25.16 28.76
C ARG A 54 -2.68 -24.32 30.02
N SER A 55 -1.43 -24.04 30.38
CA SER A 55 -1.09 -23.02 31.35
C SER A 55 -0.97 -21.66 30.66
N THR A 56 -1.70 -20.66 31.13
CA THR A 56 -1.60 -19.28 30.66
C THR A 56 -0.50 -18.55 31.41
N LYS A 57 0.14 -17.54 30.78
CA LYS A 57 1.18 -16.74 31.45
C LYS A 57 0.72 -16.25 32.83
N LYS A 58 -0.55 -15.84 32.97
CA LYS A 58 -1.17 -15.41 34.24
C LYS A 58 -1.09 -16.44 35.37
N GLN A 59 -1.16 -17.74 35.04
CA GLN A 59 -1.12 -18.83 36.03
C GLN A 59 0.30 -19.16 36.49
N VAL A 60 1.32 -18.72 35.75
CA VAL A 60 2.73 -19.10 35.97
C VAL A 60 3.62 -17.86 36.18
N VAL A 61 3.02 -16.68 36.36
CA VAL A 61 3.76 -15.40 36.53
C VAL A 61 4.68 -15.49 37.74
N ASP A 62 4.15 -16.02 38.84
CA ASP A 62 4.83 -16.05 40.14
C ASP A 62 5.93 -17.12 40.20
N GLU A 63 5.89 -18.14 39.33
CA GLU A 63 6.90 -19.19 39.25
C GLU A 63 8.11 -18.81 38.37
N ILE A 64 7.90 -17.99 37.35
CA ILE A 64 8.92 -17.67 36.33
C ILE A 64 9.66 -16.36 36.66
N GLY A 65 9.17 -15.56 37.61
CA GLY A 65 9.82 -14.30 38.01
C GLY A 65 9.98 -13.31 36.84
N LEU A 66 9.01 -13.29 35.92
CA LEU A 66 9.10 -12.46 34.71
C LEU A 66 9.12 -10.98 35.08
N PRO A 67 10.06 -10.17 34.52
CA PRO A 67 10.05 -8.74 34.73
C PRO A 67 8.77 -8.13 34.15
N LYS A 68 8.32 -7.01 34.73
CA LYS A 68 7.16 -6.29 34.22
C LYS A 68 7.41 -5.87 32.77
N GLN A 69 6.51 -6.28 31.87
CA GLN A 69 6.58 -5.92 30.46
C GLN A 69 5.88 -4.57 30.25
N GLU A 70 6.62 -3.60 29.72
CA GLU A 70 6.08 -2.29 29.36
C GLU A 70 5.87 -2.22 27.84
N THR A 71 4.78 -1.57 27.41
CA THR A 71 4.50 -1.32 26.00
C THR A 71 4.60 0.18 25.76
N LEU A 72 5.61 0.61 25.00
CA LEU A 72 5.79 2.00 24.60
C LEU A 72 5.23 2.20 23.20
N LEU A 73 4.37 3.20 23.06
CA LEU A 73 3.77 3.58 21.78
C LEU A 73 4.45 4.86 21.27
N SER A 74 5.15 4.75 20.15
CA SER A 74 5.76 5.87 19.45
C SER A 74 4.96 6.23 18.21
N PHE A 75 4.45 7.46 18.14
CA PHE A 75 3.78 7.97 16.95
C PHE A 75 4.82 8.50 15.95
N LEU A 76 4.82 7.93 14.75
CA LEU A 76 5.69 8.35 13.66
C LEU A 76 4.94 9.30 12.73
N ARG A 77 5.69 10.20 12.07
CA ARG A 77 5.20 11.05 11.00
C ARG A 77 5.81 10.62 9.69
N PHE A 78 5.01 10.62 8.64
CA PHE A 78 5.50 10.36 7.29
C PHE A 78 6.42 11.49 6.83
N SER A 79 7.48 11.09 6.15
CA SER A 79 8.23 11.97 5.25
C SER A 79 7.35 12.45 4.09
N ALA A 80 7.79 13.50 3.40
CA ALA A 80 7.04 14.05 2.26
C ALA A 80 6.75 13.00 1.18
N ILE A 81 7.72 12.12 0.90
CA ILE A 81 7.58 11.09 -0.13
C ILE A 81 6.64 9.95 0.30
N GLU A 82 6.73 9.48 1.55
CA GLU A 82 5.78 8.49 2.08
C GLU A 82 4.36 9.03 2.08
N ALA A 83 4.18 10.29 2.47
CA ALA A 83 2.87 10.94 2.46
C ALA A 83 2.31 11.05 1.03
N TYR A 84 3.16 11.36 0.03
CA TYR A 84 2.78 11.37 -1.38
C TYR A 84 2.29 9.99 -1.84
N HIS A 85 3.07 8.93 -1.58
CA HIS A 85 2.69 7.56 -1.96
C HIS A 85 1.43 7.09 -1.27
N TYR A 86 1.30 7.39 0.02
CA TYR A 86 0.13 7.02 0.80
C TYR A 86 -1.13 7.69 0.24
N LYS A 87 -1.10 9.01 0.01
CA LYS A 87 -2.23 9.76 -0.56
C LYS A 87 -2.59 9.30 -1.97
N ARG A 88 -1.60 9.14 -2.84
CA ARG A 88 -1.82 8.67 -4.21
C ARG A 88 -2.47 7.28 -4.23
N LEU A 89 -1.99 6.36 -3.39
CA LEU A 89 -2.59 5.04 -3.27
C LEU A 89 -4.01 5.11 -2.70
N GLN A 90 -4.24 5.95 -1.69
CA GLN A 90 -5.56 6.17 -1.11
C GLN A 90 -6.55 6.68 -2.17
N GLU A 91 -6.16 7.64 -3.01
CA GLU A 91 -6.98 8.15 -4.10
C GLU A 91 -7.26 7.09 -5.17
N GLN A 92 -6.24 6.34 -5.61
CA GLN A 92 -6.45 5.26 -6.58
C GLN A 92 -7.42 4.20 -6.05
N LEU A 93 -7.24 3.82 -4.78
CA LEU A 93 -8.08 2.83 -4.14
C LEU A 93 -9.50 3.37 -3.88
N SER A 94 -9.66 4.63 -3.48
CA SER A 94 -10.97 5.24 -3.28
C SER A 94 -11.76 5.28 -4.59
N HIS A 95 -11.17 5.72 -5.70
CA HIS A 95 -11.85 5.74 -7.00
C HIS A 95 -12.32 4.34 -7.44
N SER A 96 -11.51 3.30 -7.20
CA SER A 96 -11.87 1.92 -7.55
C SER A 96 -12.98 1.33 -6.67
N ASN A 97 -13.03 1.71 -5.39
CA ASN A 97 -13.93 1.10 -4.42
C ASN A 97 -15.16 1.94 -4.07
N LEU A 98 -15.16 3.25 -4.33
CA LEU A 98 -16.33 4.11 -4.13
C LEU A 98 -17.52 3.60 -4.94
N LYS A 99 -17.31 3.02 -6.13
CA LYS A 99 -18.38 2.36 -6.89
C LYS A 99 -19.04 1.20 -6.13
N HIS A 100 -18.28 0.45 -5.36
CA HIS A 100 -18.77 -0.70 -4.61
C HIS A 100 -19.32 -0.33 -3.23
N ILE A 101 -18.66 0.62 -2.55
CA ILE A 101 -19.16 1.18 -1.30
C ILE A 101 -20.49 1.88 -1.58
N ASN A 102 -20.58 2.70 -2.63
CA ASN A 102 -21.84 3.31 -3.02
C ASN A 102 -22.87 2.27 -3.47
N GLN A 103 -22.51 1.17 -4.14
CA GLN A 103 -23.48 0.09 -4.39
C GLN A 103 -24.03 -0.55 -3.11
N ILE A 104 -23.21 -0.71 -2.08
CA ILE A 104 -23.62 -1.23 -0.78
C ILE A 104 -24.52 -0.20 -0.07
N TYR A 105 -24.14 1.08 -0.06
CA TYR A 105 -24.85 2.14 0.65
C TYR A 105 -26.10 2.68 -0.09
N GLU A 106 -26.06 2.85 -1.41
CA GLU A 106 -27.20 3.29 -2.24
C GLU A 106 -28.26 2.18 -2.36
N GLY A 107 -27.88 0.91 -2.21
CA GLY A 107 -28.82 -0.21 -2.11
C GLY A 107 -29.38 -0.42 -0.69
N ALA A 108 -28.81 0.22 0.33
CA ALA A 108 -29.07 -0.06 1.74
C ALA A 108 -29.51 1.21 2.51
N PHE A 109 -30.75 1.63 2.26
CA PHE A 109 -31.59 2.18 3.34
C PHE A 109 -32.18 1.07 4.24
N ALA A 110 -31.82 -0.19 4.00
CA ALA A 110 -32.20 -1.33 4.82
C ALA A 110 -30.95 -1.94 5.47
N GLU A 111 -31.04 -2.19 6.77
CA GLU A 111 -30.08 -2.81 7.69
C GLU A 111 -29.43 -4.08 7.12
N THR A 112 -28.48 -3.93 6.21
CA THR A 112 -27.73 -5.06 5.66
C THR A 112 -26.57 -5.34 6.58
N GLU A 113 -26.67 -6.46 7.30
CA GLU A 113 -25.58 -6.97 8.13
C GLU A 113 -24.32 -7.15 7.28
N VAL A 114 -23.22 -6.52 7.70
CA VAL A 114 -21.92 -6.64 7.03
C VAL A 114 -21.49 -8.12 7.04
N THR A 115 -21.41 -8.73 5.86
CA THR A 115 -21.05 -10.15 5.77
C THR A 115 -19.54 -10.34 6.00
N GLN A 116 -19.14 -11.56 6.37
CA GLN A 116 -17.71 -11.91 6.46
C GLN A 116 -16.97 -11.73 5.12
N TYR A 117 -17.68 -11.83 4.00
CA TYR A 117 -17.14 -11.56 2.67
C TYR A 117 -16.78 -10.07 2.51
N ASP A 118 -17.68 -9.19 2.92
CA ASP A 118 -17.46 -7.74 2.88
C ASP A 118 -16.27 -7.35 3.76
N LEU A 119 -16.18 -7.88 4.99
CA LEU A 119 -15.03 -7.65 5.87
C LEU A 119 -13.71 -8.09 5.25
N ARG A 120 -13.64 -9.31 4.68
CA ARG A 120 -12.41 -9.79 4.02
C ARG A 120 -12.03 -8.91 2.84
N ARG A 121 -13.01 -8.43 2.09
CA ARG A 121 -12.80 -7.51 0.97
C ARG A 121 -12.27 -6.16 1.45
N PHE A 122 -12.84 -5.59 2.50
CA PHE A 122 -12.34 -4.36 3.14
C PHE A 122 -10.90 -4.52 3.65
N LEU A 123 -10.59 -5.64 4.30
CA LEU A 123 -9.21 -5.90 4.77
C LEU A 123 -8.21 -6.04 3.61
N THR A 124 -8.65 -6.60 2.49
CA THR A 124 -7.85 -6.69 1.26
C THR A 124 -7.59 -5.31 0.66
N PHE A 125 -8.54 -4.37 0.79
CA PHE A 125 -8.36 -2.97 0.40
C PHE A 125 -7.40 -2.22 1.32
N LEU A 126 -7.44 -2.46 2.63
CA LEU A 126 -6.55 -1.78 3.59
C LEU A 126 -5.13 -2.34 3.59
N ALA A 127 -4.93 -3.58 3.12
CA ALA A 127 -3.61 -4.21 3.12
C ALA A 127 -2.54 -3.40 2.33
N PRO A 128 -2.80 -2.93 1.10
CA PRO A 128 -1.88 -2.04 0.39
C PRO A 128 -1.53 -0.74 1.13
N LEU A 129 -2.50 -0.10 1.82
CA LEU A 129 -2.25 1.13 2.58
C LEU A 129 -1.30 0.85 3.75
N ARG A 130 -1.53 -0.24 4.48
CA ARG A 130 -0.63 -0.69 5.56
C ARG A 130 0.78 -1.02 5.07
N GLN A 131 0.90 -1.57 3.87
CA GLN A 131 2.19 -1.87 3.24
C GLN A 131 2.97 -0.58 2.94
N VAL A 132 2.31 0.46 2.40
CA VAL A 132 2.96 1.74 2.09
C VAL A 132 3.40 2.49 3.35
N CYS A 133 2.70 2.33 4.49
CA CYS A 133 3.16 2.89 5.77
C CYS A 133 4.51 2.33 6.23
N VAL A 134 4.89 1.13 5.75
CA VAL A 134 6.18 0.51 6.08
C VAL A 134 7.21 0.85 5.01
N HIS A 135 6.87 0.66 3.73
CA HIS A 135 7.74 1.04 2.63
C HIS A 135 6.96 1.15 1.30
N PRO A 136 7.18 2.19 0.47
CA PRO A 136 6.45 2.38 -0.79
C PRO A 136 6.52 1.20 -1.77
N GLN A 137 7.61 0.42 -1.76
CA GLN A 137 7.80 -0.73 -2.67
C GLN A 137 7.06 -2.02 -2.25
N LEU A 138 6.55 -2.10 -1.01
CA LEU A 138 5.85 -3.30 -0.54
C LEU A 138 4.46 -3.44 -1.18
N SER A 139 3.85 -2.33 -1.56
CA SER A 139 2.57 -2.32 -2.26
C SER A 139 2.78 -2.39 -3.76
N LYS A 140 2.39 -3.52 -4.37
CA LYS A 140 2.38 -3.67 -5.85
C LYS A 140 1.56 -2.61 -6.57
N LYS A 141 0.58 -2.02 -5.86
CA LYS A 141 -0.31 -0.97 -6.38
C LYS A 141 0.30 0.43 -6.33
N SER A 142 1.42 0.61 -5.61
CA SER A 142 2.13 1.90 -5.55
C SER A 142 2.71 2.30 -6.91
N GLY A 143 2.99 1.32 -7.78
CA GLY A 143 3.60 1.51 -9.10
C GLY A 143 5.13 1.53 -9.07
N ILE A 144 5.73 1.58 -7.89
CA ILE A 144 7.18 1.40 -7.70
C ILE A 144 7.47 -0.09 -7.54
N GLN A 145 7.48 -0.82 -8.65
CA GLN A 145 8.06 -2.16 -8.65
C GLN A 145 9.51 -2.04 -9.11
N SER A 146 10.45 -2.33 -8.21
CA SER A 146 11.81 -2.58 -8.63
C SER A 146 11.82 -3.87 -9.46
N LEU A 147 12.32 -3.80 -10.71
CA LEU A 147 12.65 -4.99 -11.49
C LEU A 147 13.80 -5.77 -10.82
N GLN A 148 14.56 -5.10 -9.96
CA GLN A 148 15.61 -5.69 -9.14
C GLN A 148 15.00 -6.20 -7.82
N LYS A 149 15.49 -7.34 -7.33
CA LYS A 149 15.02 -7.94 -6.07
C LYS A 149 15.36 -7.13 -4.81
N GLN A 150 16.10 -6.04 -4.94
CA GLN A 150 16.56 -5.21 -3.83
C GLN A 150 15.61 -4.04 -3.60
N THR A 151 15.32 -3.79 -2.32
CA THR A 151 14.56 -2.63 -1.88
C THR A 151 15.44 -1.39 -1.91
N LEU A 152 14.95 -0.32 -2.51
CA LEU A 152 15.65 0.96 -2.59
C LEU A 152 15.63 1.66 -1.23
N SER A 153 16.68 2.45 -0.96
CA SER A 153 16.67 3.40 0.16
C SER A 153 15.62 4.50 -0.08
N MET A 154 15.21 5.19 0.99
CA MET A 154 14.29 6.32 0.88
C MET A 154 14.88 7.46 0.03
N ASP A 155 16.20 7.69 0.13
CA ASP A 155 16.88 8.73 -0.65
C ASP A 155 16.94 8.37 -2.14
N GLU A 156 17.20 7.09 -2.44
CA GLU A 156 17.19 6.59 -3.82
C GLU A 156 15.79 6.65 -4.43
N LEU A 157 14.76 6.32 -3.65
CA LEU A 157 13.36 6.48 -4.04
C LEU A 157 13.06 7.95 -4.35
N LEU A 158 13.52 8.88 -3.51
CA LEU A 158 13.33 10.31 -3.74
C LEU A 158 13.96 10.76 -5.05
N LEU A 159 15.21 10.39 -5.32
CA LEU A 159 15.89 10.72 -6.57
C LEU A 159 15.16 10.15 -7.78
N GLN A 160 14.74 8.89 -7.72
CA GLN A 160 13.95 8.27 -8.79
C GLN A 160 12.63 9.01 -9.00
N HIS A 161 11.98 9.46 -7.92
CA HIS A 161 10.74 10.23 -8.00
C HIS A 161 10.93 11.61 -8.63
N VAL A 162 12.05 12.28 -8.34
CA VAL A 162 12.39 13.57 -8.97
C VAL A 162 12.55 13.37 -10.47
N VAL A 163 13.35 12.40 -10.90
CA VAL A 163 13.56 12.09 -12.33
C VAL A 163 12.24 11.73 -13.02
N GLN A 164 11.40 10.91 -12.37
CA GLN A 164 10.08 10.58 -12.92
C GLN A 164 9.19 11.83 -13.06
N SER A 165 9.20 12.72 -12.07
CA SER A 165 8.39 13.95 -12.11
C SER A 165 8.83 14.91 -13.20
N GLU A 166 10.14 15.00 -13.47
CA GLU A 166 10.68 15.80 -14.57
C GLU A 166 10.20 15.24 -15.92
N LEU A 167 10.29 13.92 -16.12
CA LEU A 167 9.79 13.26 -17.32
C LEU A 167 8.28 13.45 -17.52
N GLU A 168 7.48 13.34 -16.44
CA GLU A 168 6.04 13.57 -16.49
C GLU A 168 5.71 15.02 -16.85
N CYS A 169 6.51 15.98 -16.36
CA CYS A 169 6.35 17.40 -16.68
C CYS A 169 6.68 17.69 -18.16
N GLU A 170 7.80 17.18 -18.65
CA GLU A 170 8.17 17.30 -20.07
C GLU A 170 7.10 16.68 -20.98
N GLU A 171 6.58 15.52 -20.62
CA GLU A 171 5.55 14.84 -21.40
C GLU A 171 4.22 15.60 -21.37
N ALA A 172 3.83 16.18 -20.23
CA ALA A 172 2.67 17.05 -20.14
C ALA A 172 2.84 18.30 -21.02
N GLN A 173 4.04 18.89 -21.05
CA GLN A 173 4.35 20.03 -21.91
C GLN A 173 4.27 19.64 -23.40
N ARG A 174 4.83 18.49 -23.80
CA ARG A 174 4.71 17.99 -25.19
C ARG A 174 3.24 17.84 -25.60
N LYS A 175 2.41 17.26 -24.74
CA LYS A 175 0.96 17.11 -24.99
C LYS A 175 0.25 18.46 -25.13
N LEU A 176 0.61 19.43 -24.29
CA LEU A 176 0.06 20.78 -24.37
C LEU A 176 0.42 21.45 -25.69
N ILE A 177 1.70 21.43 -26.09
CA ILE A 177 2.17 21.99 -27.36
C ILE A 177 1.49 21.28 -28.54
N PHE A 178 1.42 19.95 -28.51
CA PHE A 178 0.72 19.17 -29.52
C PHE A 178 -0.76 19.59 -29.65
N SER A 179 -1.47 19.74 -28.53
CA SER A 179 -2.88 20.15 -28.50
C SER A 179 -3.09 21.57 -29.05
N LEU A 180 -2.17 22.50 -28.77
CA LEU A 180 -2.20 23.86 -29.30
C LEU A 180 -1.95 23.88 -30.80
N ASN A 181 -0.97 23.11 -31.28
CA ASN A 181 -0.67 23.01 -32.71
C ASN A 181 -1.84 22.37 -33.46
N TRP A 182 -2.46 21.34 -32.89
CA TRP A 182 -3.67 20.72 -33.43
C TRP A 182 -4.83 21.73 -33.52
N LEU A 183 -5.08 22.48 -32.45
CA LEU A 183 -6.13 23.50 -32.42
C LEU A 183 -5.88 24.60 -33.45
N ALA A 184 -4.63 25.07 -33.56
CA ALA A 184 -4.22 26.07 -34.54
C ALA A 184 -4.44 25.58 -35.97
N GLY A 185 -4.12 24.31 -36.26
CA GLY A 185 -4.40 23.66 -37.54
C GLY A 185 -5.90 23.64 -37.88
N ILE A 186 -6.75 23.28 -36.92
CA ILE A 186 -8.21 23.31 -37.12
C ILE A 186 -8.70 24.74 -37.39
N THR A 187 -8.22 25.73 -36.66
CA THR A 187 -8.63 27.14 -36.88
C THR A 187 -8.16 27.68 -38.22
N ALA A 188 -6.99 27.24 -38.70
CA ALA A 188 -6.50 27.59 -40.04
C ALA A 188 -7.39 26.98 -41.13
N LEU A 189 -7.85 25.74 -40.96
CA LEU A 189 -8.80 25.09 -41.88
C LEU A 189 -10.19 25.76 -41.90
N LYS A 190 -10.54 26.54 -40.87
CA LYS A 190 -11.79 27.32 -40.80
C LYS A 190 -11.64 28.75 -41.34
N ASP A 191 -10.55 29.05 -42.05
CA ASP A 191 -10.19 30.38 -42.57
C ASP A 191 -10.04 31.48 -41.50
N GLN A 192 -9.89 31.11 -40.22
CA GLN A 192 -9.65 32.02 -39.11
C GLN A 192 -8.15 32.26 -38.89
N ASN A 193 -7.47 32.72 -39.94
CA ASN A 193 -6.01 32.93 -39.96
C ASN A 193 -5.44 33.77 -38.80
N PRO A 194 -6.03 34.90 -38.36
CA PRO A 194 -5.44 35.68 -37.27
C PRO A 194 -5.43 34.92 -35.93
N GLU A 195 -6.45 34.11 -35.66
CA GLU A 195 -6.53 33.34 -34.42
C GLU A 195 -5.60 32.11 -34.46
N ALA A 196 -5.47 31.47 -35.64
CA ALA A 196 -4.51 30.40 -35.84
C ALA A 196 -3.07 30.86 -35.58
N ILE A 197 -2.68 32.04 -36.10
CA ILE A 197 -1.36 32.63 -35.88
C ILE A 197 -1.13 32.89 -34.38
N ARG A 198 -2.13 33.44 -33.66
CA ARG A 198 -2.03 33.65 -32.21
C ARG A 198 -1.75 32.37 -31.45
N ILE A 199 -2.42 31.27 -31.81
CA ILE A 199 -2.26 29.98 -31.12
C ILE A 199 -0.89 29.36 -31.43
N TYR A 200 -0.41 29.42 -32.68
CA TYR A 200 0.95 28.98 -33.02
C TYR A 200 2.03 29.80 -32.32
N LEU A 201 1.88 31.13 -32.27
CA LEU A 201 2.80 31.99 -31.52
C LEU A 201 2.80 31.66 -30.03
N ARG A 202 1.63 31.32 -29.47
CA ARG A 202 1.53 30.85 -28.08
C ARG A 202 2.27 29.53 -27.86
N ALA A 203 2.19 28.58 -28.79
CA ALA A 203 2.95 27.33 -28.72
C ALA A 203 4.46 27.57 -28.84
N SER A 204 4.88 28.49 -29.72
CA SER A 204 6.29 28.85 -29.93
C SER A 204 6.96 29.44 -28.67
N LYS A 205 6.21 30.20 -27.85
CA LYS A 205 6.73 30.78 -26.59
C LYS A 205 7.28 29.73 -25.62
N PHE A 206 6.69 28.54 -25.56
CA PHE A 206 7.18 27.47 -24.69
C PHE A 206 8.59 27.00 -25.06
N PHE A 207 8.97 27.07 -26.35
CA PHE A 207 10.33 26.73 -26.79
C PHE A 207 11.35 27.82 -26.42
N GLY A 208 10.97 29.10 -26.50
CA GLY A 208 11.86 30.22 -26.17
C GLY A 208 12.20 30.29 -24.68
N GLU A 209 11.25 29.97 -23.80
CA GLU A 209 11.48 29.97 -22.35
C GLU A 209 12.37 28.81 -21.87
N ASP A 210 12.36 27.67 -22.57
CA ASP A 210 13.17 26.50 -22.20
C ASP A 210 14.65 26.68 -22.57
N ILE A 211 14.94 27.36 -23.67
CA ILE A 211 16.32 27.68 -24.09
C ILE A 211 16.97 28.61 -23.06
N ASP A 212 16.27 29.67 -22.66
CA ASP A 212 16.77 30.66 -21.69
C ASP A 212 16.93 30.05 -20.28
N LYS A 213 16.07 29.09 -19.89
CA LYS A 213 16.23 28.33 -18.63
C LYS A 213 17.39 27.33 -18.67
N LYS A 214 17.63 26.67 -19.81
CA LYS A 214 18.78 25.76 -19.97
C LYS A 214 20.11 26.50 -19.90
N GLU A 215 20.23 27.64 -20.59
CA GLU A 215 21.44 28.46 -20.51
C GLU A 215 21.72 28.96 -19.10
N LYS A 216 20.67 29.32 -18.34
CA LYS A 216 20.82 29.72 -16.91
C LYS A 216 21.22 28.56 -16.00
N ARG A 217 20.74 27.34 -16.27
CA ARG A 217 21.10 26.13 -15.52
C ARG A 217 22.53 25.66 -15.82
N GLU A 218 22.99 25.79 -17.05
CA GLU A 218 24.38 25.46 -17.44
C GLU A 218 25.37 26.45 -16.82
N LYS A 219 25.09 27.76 -16.87
CA LYS A 219 25.90 28.78 -16.20
C LYS A 219 25.95 28.63 -14.68
N ALA A 220 24.87 28.14 -14.06
CA ALA A 220 24.85 27.86 -12.62
C ALA A 220 25.72 26.64 -12.24
N ARG A 221 25.75 25.60 -13.08
CA ARG A 221 26.61 24.41 -12.87
C ARG A 221 28.09 24.71 -13.10
N GLU A 222 28.42 25.63 -14.01
CA GLU A 222 29.80 26.10 -14.22
C GLU A 222 30.31 27.00 -13.08
N GLY A 223 29.41 27.59 -12.29
CA GLY A 223 29.76 28.45 -11.14
C GLY A 223 29.82 27.74 -9.78
N GLU A 224 29.38 26.48 -9.69
CA GLU A 224 29.49 25.66 -8.46
C GLU A 224 30.76 24.81 -8.51
N GLU A 225 31.91 25.39 -8.15
CA GLU A 225 33.06 24.60 -7.71
C GLU A 225 32.66 23.78 -6.48
N VAL A 226 32.60 22.46 -6.67
CA VAL A 226 32.66 21.36 -5.69
C VAL A 226 32.71 21.80 -4.23
N PHE A 227 31.54 21.87 -3.57
CA PHE A 227 31.50 21.89 -2.10
C PHE A 227 32.10 20.57 -1.57
N PRO A 228 33.16 20.60 -0.75
CA PRO A 228 33.68 19.39 -0.13
C PRO A 228 32.63 18.82 0.83
N VAL A 229 32.40 17.51 0.74
CA VAL A 229 31.40 16.71 1.47
C VAL A 229 31.64 16.63 2.99
N ASP A 230 32.52 17.45 3.57
CA ASP A 230 33.04 17.25 4.93
C ASP A 230 32.50 18.21 6.01
N MET A 231 31.29 18.73 5.87
CA MET A 231 30.70 19.62 6.89
C MET A 231 29.28 19.28 7.34
N MET A 232 28.94 17.99 7.41
CA MET A 232 27.71 17.50 8.08
C MET A 232 28.02 16.50 9.20
N GLN A 233 29.07 16.77 9.99
CA GLN A 233 29.27 16.18 11.31
C GLN A 233 29.63 17.27 12.32
N LYS A 234 28.62 18.03 12.76
CA LYS A 234 28.52 18.67 14.08
C LYS A 234 27.24 19.51 14.11
N ILE A 235 26.19 18.93 14.71
CA ILE A 235 25.34 19.46 15.79
C ILE A 235 24.42 18.30 16.20
#